data_AF-A0A959Y9U3-F1
#
_entry.id   AF-A0A959Y9U3-F1
#
_cell.length_a   1.000
_cell.length_b   1.000
_cell.length_c   1.000
_cell.angle_alpha   90.00
_cell.angle_beta   90.00
_cell.angle_gamma   90.00
#
_symmetry.space_group_name_H-M   'P 1'
#
loop_
_entity.id
_entity.type
_entity.pdbx_description
1 polymer ?
#
loop_
_entity_poly.entity_id
_entity_poly.type
_entity_poly.pdbx_seq_one_letter_code
_entity_poly.pdbx_strand_id
1 'polypeptide(L)'
;AGPEGVTDEQLHEQLAEEYPQHAELVAAIQAYERFARGLEDAFHRLFVSAQEADVHGFPVAAMQDVPDFRECVDGLSERYTTTLSSLGDLGKFGSELQGLFHQRFHLLGEHMLPAQFALRLCEHHTGVQRAKSAAGKRTWFDPLGEGRIHIRAGYRVEPRENRPGRYVHAYRGAPIARFIQDLS
;
A
#
# COMPACT_ATOMS: atom_id res chain seq x y z
N ALA A 1 -4.46 -7.01 23.22
CA ALA A 1 -4.10 -8.36 22.74
C ALA A 1 -5.40 -9.07 22.39
N GLY A 2 -5.68 -9.27 21.10
CA GLY A 2 -6.79 -10.11 20.63
C GLY A 2 -6.42 -11.59 20.76
N PRO A 3 -7.37 -12.53 20.59
CA PRO A 3 -7.10 -13.94 20.80
C PRO A 3 -5.98 -14.43 19.86
N GLU A 4 -5.06 -15.23 20.39
CA GLU A 4 -4.17 -16.09 19.62
C GLU A 4 -5.04 -16.97 18.69
N GLY A 5 -4.75 -17.21 17.41
CA GLY A 5 -3.63 -16.83 16.56
C GLY A 5 -3.89 -17.30 15.12
N VAL A 6 -4.74 -16.59 14.38
CA VAL A 6 -4.89 -16.71 12.92
C VAL A 6 -4.95 -15.31 12.35
N THR A 7 -4.08 -15.01 11.38
CA THR A 7 -4.06 -13.70 10.73
C THR A 7 -5.04 -13.64 9.56
N ASP A 8 -5.43 -12.44 9.11
CA ASP A 8 -6.41 -12.29 8.02
C ASP A 8 -5.94 -13.03 6.75
N GLU A 9 -4.63 -13.12 6.51
CA GLU A 9 -4.03 -13.87 5.41
C GLU A 9 -4.25 -15.37 5.55
N GLN A 10 -3.96 -15.93 6.73
CA GLN A 10 -4.13 -17.34 7.02
C GLN A 10 -5.60 -17.75 6.96
N LEU A 11 -6.50 -16.89 7.45
CA LEU A 11 -7.94 -17.11 7.35
C LEU A 11 -8.39 -17.12 5.89
N HIS A 12 -7.92 -16.18 5.07
CA HIS A 12 -8.25 -16.14 3.65
C HIS A 12 -7.73 -17.37 2.91
N GLU A 13 -6.53 -17.85 3.21
CA GLU A 13 -6.00 -19.10 2.66
C GLU A 13 -6.90 -20.30 3.02
N GLN A 14 -7.28 -20.44 4.29
CA GLN A 14 -8.21 -21.49 4.74
C GLN A 14 -9.57 -21.39 4.04
N LEU A 15 -10.13 -20.19 3.90
CA LEU A 15 -11.41 -19.98 3.20
C LEU A 15 -11.32 -20.38 1.72
N ALA A 16 -10.21 -20.13 1.05
CA ALA A 16 -10.02 -20.54 -0.34
C ALA A 16 -9.92 -22.07 -0.50
N GLU A 17 -9.33 -22.75 0.48
CA GLU A 17 -9.23 -24.22 0.51
C GLU A 17 -10.58 -24.88 0.81
N GLU A 18 -11.30 -24.38 1.83
CA GLU A 18 -12.58 -24.95 2.27
C GLU A 18 -13.74 -24.60 1.32
N TYR A 19 -13.68 -23.43 0.67
CA TYR A 19 -14.73 -22.93 -0.22
C TYR A 19 -14.15 -22.50 -1.58
N PRO A 20 -13.81 -23.47 -2.46
CA PRO A 20 -13.16 -23.18 -3.75
C PRO A 20 -13.92 -22.21 -4.65
N GLN A 21 -15.25 -22.09 -4.49
CA GLN A 21 -16.07 -21.09 -5.19
C GLN A 21 -15.70 -19.63 -4.86
N HIS A 22 -14.91 -19.40 -3.83
CA HIS A 22 -14.41 -18.08 -3.42
C HIS A 22 -12.90 -17.91 -3.67
N ALA A 23 -12.21 -18.91 -4.22
CA ALA A 23 -10.76 -18.88 -4.41
C ALA A 23 -10.30 -17.70 -5.29
N GLU A 24 -11.03 -17.38 -6.36
CA GLU A 24 -10.72 -16.24 -7.24
C GLU A 24 -10.84 -14.90 -6.50
N LEU A 25 -11.89 -14.73 -5.69
CA LEU A 25 -12.09 -13.54 -4.87
C LEU A 25 -10.96 -13.38 -3.85
N VAL A 26 -10.61 -14.46 -3.16
CA VAL A 26 -9.51 -14.46 -2.19
C VAL A 26 -8.19 -14.12 -2.87
N ALA A 27 -7.90 -14.73 -4.03
CA ALA A 27 -6.69 -14.46 -4.80
C ALA A 27 -6.60 -12.99 -5.23
N ALA A 28 -7.72 -12.39 -5.64
CA ALA A 28 -7.78 -10.97 -5.99
C ALA A 28 -7.54 -10.05 -4.78
N ILE A 29 -8.10 -10.38 -3.62
CA ILE A 29 -7.83 -9.67 -2.36
C ILE A 29 -6.34 -9.77 -2.00
N GLN A 30 -5.77 -10.97 -2.03
CA GLN A 30 -4.34 -11.17 -1.74
C GLN A 30 -3.43 -10.42 -2.70
N ALA A 31 -3.74 -10.41 -4.00
CA ALA A 31 -2.98 -9.66 -4.99
C ALA A 31 -3.01 -8.15 -4.68
N TYR A 32 -4.21 -7.60 -4.44
CA TYR A 32 -4.39 -6.21 -4.07
C TYR A 32 -3.65 -5.84 -2.79
N GLU A 33 -3.76 -6.65 -1.74
CA GLU A 33 -3.11 -6.41 -0.46
C GLU A 33 -1.58 -6.47 -0.57
N ARG A 34 -1.02 -7.39 -1.36
CA ARG A 34 0.43 -7.43 -1.63
C ARG A 34 0.92 -6.18 -2.34
N PHE A 35 0.17 -5.68 -3.32
CA PHE A 35 0.48 -4.41 -3.98
C PHE A 35 0.38 -3.23 -3.01
N ALA A 36 -0.73 -3.14 -2.26
CA ALA A 36 -0.97 -2.07 -1.29
C ALA A 36 0.09 -2.06 -0.17
N ARG A 37 0.53 -3.22 0.31
CA ARG A 37 1.59 -3.36 1.32
C ARG A 37 2.90 -2.77 0.82
N GLY A 38 3.29 -3.05 -0.42
CA GLY A 38 4.47 -2.45 -1.03
C GLY A 38 4.40 -0.92 -1.06
N LEU A 39 3.25 -0.36 -1.42
CA LEU A 39 3.02 1.09 -1.39
C LEU A 39 3.07 1.68 0.03
N GLU A 40 2.38 1.06 0.97
CA GLU A 40 2.30 1.51 2.37
C GLU A 40 3.67 1.50 3.04
N ASP A 41 4.46 0.45 2.83
CA ASP A 41 5.80 0.35 3.40
C ASP A 41 6.78 1.30 2.69
N ALA A 42 6.71 1.45 1.36
CA ALA A 42 7.50 2.46 0.63
C ALA A 42 7.19 3.88 1.11
N PHE A 43 5.92 4.19 1.32
CA PHE A 43 5.48 5.48 1.84
C PHE A 43 5.98 5.72 3.26
N HIS A 44 5.89 4.71 4.13
CA HIS A 44 6.43 4.77 5.49
C HIS A 44 7.94 5.03 5.49
N ARG A 45 8.71 4.36 4.61
CA ARG A 45 10.16 4.57 4.49
C ARG A 45 10.50 5.97 4.04
N LEU A 46 9.87 6.45 2.98
CA LEU A 46 10.04 7.83 2.51
C LEU A 46 9.73 8.83 3.62
N PHE A 47 8.67 8.57 4.38
CA PHE A 47 8.27 9.42 5.49
C PHE A 47 9.34 9.47 6.58
N VAL A 48 9.81 8.31 7.07
CA VAL A 48 10.85 8.22 8.10
C VAL A 48 12.15 8.89 7.64
N SER A 49 12.64 8.55 6.44
CA SER A 49 13.87 9.15 5.92
C SER A 49 13.77 10.67 5.77
N ALA A 50 12.61 11.19 5.36
CA ALA A 50 12.42 12.63 5.22
C ALA A 50 12.24 13.37 6.55
N GLN A 51 11.86 12.69 7.64
CA GLN A 51 11.76 13.30 8.98
C GLN A 51 13.11 13.66 9.58
N GLU A 52 14.15 12.91 9.21
CA GLU A 52 15.52 13.10 9.70
C GLU A 52 16.25 14.24 8.97
N ALA A 53 15.62 14.82 7.94
CA ALA A 53 16.22 15.90 7.17
C ALA A 53 16.31 17.22 7.94
N ASP A 54 17.38 17.95 7.65
CA ASP A 54 17.68 19.25 8.25
C ASP A 54 16.88 20.40 7.61
N VAL A 55 17.33 21.63 7.86
CA VAL A 55 16.72 22.88 7.35
C VAL A 55 16.69 22.97 5.82
N HIS A 56 17.51 22.19 5.10
CA HIS A 56 17.54 22.17 3.64
C HIS A 56 16.55 21.18 3.03
N GLY A 57 15.91 20.35 3.86
CA GLY A 57 14.92 19.35 3.45
C GLY A 57 15.51 18.14 2.73
N PHE A 58 14.67 17.11 2.64
CA PHE A 58 15.04 15.79 2.16
C PHE A 58 15.00 15.74 0.63
N PRO A 59 16.10 15.39 -0.06
CA PRO A 59 16.08 15.12 -1.49
C PRO A 59 15.38 13.77 -1.75
N VAL A 60 14.16 13.79 -2.30
CA VAL A 60 13.33 12.58 -2.47
C VAL A 60 14.01 11.52 -3.32
N ALA A 61 14.82 11.91 -4.30
CA ALA A 61 15.59 10.98 -5.14
C ALA A 61 16.62 10.15 -4.35
N ALA A 62 17.07 10.61 -3.18
CA ALA A 62 18.00 9.87 -2.32
C ALA A 62 17.40 8.59 -1.73
N MET A 63 16.07 8.37 -1.85
CA MET A 63 15.45 7.10 -1.50
C MET A 63 16.00 5.90 -2.29
N GLN A 64 16.64 6.13 -3.43
CA GLN A 64 17.34 5.06 -4.16
C GLN A 64 18.47 4.41 -3.34
N ASP A 65 19.01 5.12 -2.36
CA ASP A 65 20.11 4.65 -1.54
C ASP A 65 19.62 4.02 -0.23
N VAL A 66 18.30 3.98 0.01
CA VAL A 66 17.67 3.38 1.20
C VAL A 66 17.29 1.92 0.90
N PRO A 67 17.99 0.92 1.46
CA PRO A 67 17.77 -0.49 1.14
C PRO A 67 16.34 -0.96 1.37
N ASP A 68 15.77 -0.65 2.53
CA ASP A 68 14.39 -1.02 2.89
C ASP A 68 13.35 -0.42 1.94
N PHE A 69 13.61 0.76 1.35
CA PHE A 69 12.71 1.35 0.37
C PHE A 69 12.80 0.62 -0.97
N ARG A 70 14.02 0.27 -1.40
CA ARG A 70 14.25 -0.51 -2.62
C ARG A 70 13.52 -1.84 -2.55
N GLU A 71 13.58 -2.54 -1.40
CA GLU A 71 12.86 -3.78 -1.17
C GLU A 71 11.34 -3.60 -1.35
N CYS A 72 10.76 -2.52 -0.82
CA CYS A 72 9.32 -2.25 -0.96
C CYS A 72 8.86 -2.09 -2.42
N VAL A 73 9.70 -1.46 -3.25
CA VAL A 73 9.37 -1.13 -4.64
C VAL A 73 9.80 -2.21 -5.63
N ASP A 74 10.68 -3.12 -5.21
CA ASP A 74 11.13 -4.25 -6.04
C ASP A 74 9.97 -5.18 -6.37
N GLY A 75 9.80 -5.53 -7.66
CA GLY A 75 8.66 -6.32 -8.15
C GLY A 75 7.29 -5.65 -8.02
N LEU A 76 7.19 -4.35 -7.69
CA LEU A 76 5.90 -3.69 -7.49
C LEU A 76 5.09 -3.58 -8.79
N SER A 77 5.75 -3.39 -9.94
CA SER A 77 5.10 -3.39 -11.26
C SER A 77 4.48 -4.75 -11.61
N GLU A 78 5.11 -5.84 -11.20
CA GLU A 78 4.59 -7.20 -11.38
C GLU A 78 3.39 -7.44 -10.45
N ARG A 79 3.48 -6.99 -9.19
CA ARG A 79 2.35 -7.01 -8.25
C ARG A 79 1.16 -6.20 -8.76
N TYR A 80 1.42 -5.05 -9.37
CA TYR A 80 0.40 -4.23 -10.02
C TYR A 80 -0.29 -5.00 -11.16
N THR A 81 0.49 -5.58 -12.07
CA THR A 81 -0.04 -6.38 -13.19
C THR A 81 -0.85 -7.58 -12.71
N THR A 82 -0.35 -8.28 -11.71
CA THR A 82 -1.04 -9.41 -11.07
C THR A 82 -2.36 -8.97 -10.47
N THR A 83 -2.39 -7.86 -9.72
CA THR A 83 -3.61 -7.30 -9.14
C THR A 83 -4.61 -6.92 -10.23
N LEU A 84 -4.15 -6.27 -11.30
CA LEU A 84 -4.99 -5.85 -12.40
C LEU A 84 -5.65 -7.05 -13.10
N SER A 85 -4.92 -8.14 -13.30
CA SER A 85 -5.46 -9.39 -13.86
C SER A 85 -6.47 -10.02 -12.89
N SER A 86 -6.07 -10.27 -11.64
CA SER A 86 -6.93 -10.94 -10.66
C SER A 86 -8.23 -10.20 -10.40
N LEU A 87 -8.23 -8.86 -10.43
CA LEU A 87 -9.46 -8.07 -10.34
C LEU A 87 -10.33 -8.22 -11.60
N GLY A 88 -9.71 -8.23 -12.79
CA GLY A 88 -10.42 -8.39 -14.06
C GLY A 88 -11.14 -9.73 -14.19
N ASP A 89 -10.60 -10.77 -13.57
CA ASP A 89 -11.14 -12.14 -13.60
C ASP A 89 -12.38 -12.31 -12.70
N LEU A 90 -12.76 -11.32 -11.88
CA LEU A 90 -13.90 -11.39 -10.95
C LEU A 90 -15.27 -11.23 -11.64
N GLY A 91 -15.66 -12.21 -12.44
CA GLY A 91 -17.02 -12.39 -12.98
C GLY A 91 -17.67 -11.08 -13.45
N LYS A 92 -18.89 -10.80 -12.96
CA LYS A 92 -19.70 -9.65 -13.43
C LYS A 92 -19.10 -8.28 -13.10
N PHE A 93 -18.30 -8.16 -12.04
CA PHE A 93 -17.80 -6.86 -11.55
C PHE A 93 -16.32 -6.62 -11.90
N GLY A 94 -15.63 -7.60 -12.48
CA GLY A 94 -14.18 -7.57 -12.63
C GLY A 94 -13.66 -6.40 -13.46
N SER A 95 -14.32 -6.09 -14.58
CA SER A 95 -13.94 -4.96 -15.44
C SER A 95 -14.07 -3.60 -14.73
N GLU A 96 -15.09 -3.40 -13.90
CA GLU A 96 -15.26 -2.18 -13.12
C GLU A 96 -14.17 -2.04 -12.06
N LEU A 97 -13.91 -3.11 -11.29
CA LEU A 97 -12.87 -3.14 -10.25
C LEU A 97 -11.47 -2.92 -10.85
N GLN A 98 -11.19 -3.57 -11.98
CA GLN A 98 -9.96 -3.38 -12.74
C GLN A 98 -9.80 -1.93 -13.19
N GLY A 99 -10.86 -1.31 -13.72
CA GLY A 99 -10.87 0.09 -14.15
C GLY A 99 -10.60 1.06 -13.00
N LEU A 100 -11.25 0.86 -11.85
CA LEU A 100 -11.05 1.67 -10.65
C LEU A 100 -9.61 1.54 -10.11
N PHE A 101 -9.08 0.31 -10.06
CA PHE A 101 -7.70 0.06 -9.65
C PHE A 101 -6.71 0.72 -10.60
N HIS A 102 -6.89 0.54 -11.91
CA HIS A 102 -6.06 1.14 -12.94
C HIS A 102 -6.05 2.67 -12.80
N GLN A 103 -7.22 3.30 -12.81
CA GLN A 103 -7.36 4.76 -12.68
C GLN A 103 -6.60 5.30 -11.46
N ARG A 104 -6.61 4.56 -10.35
CA ARG A 104 -5.98 5.00 -9.11
C ARG A 104 -4.47 4.79 -9.11
N PHE A 105 -3.98 3.68 -9.65
CA PHE A 105 -2.61 3.22 -9.38
C PHE A 105 -1.72 3.06 -10.61
N HIS A 106 -2.22 3.30 -11.83
CA HIS A 106 -1.44 3.01 -13.04
C HIS A 106 -0.06 3.67 -13.07
N LEU A 107 0.05 4.94 -12.65
CA LEU A 107 1.33 5.64 -12.59
C LEU A 107 2.32 5.06 -11.56
N LEU A 108 1.83 4.34 -10.55
CA LEU A 108 2.67 3.63 -9.58
C LEU A 108 2.90 2.17 -9.99
N GLY A 109 2.19 1.69 -11.01
CA GLY A 109 2.33 0.35 -11.56
C GLY A 109 3.37 0.22 -12.67
N GLU A 110 3.86 1.34 -13.21
CA GLU A 110 4.90 1.35 -14.24
C GLU A 110 6.26 0.94 -13.65
N HIS A 111 7.10 0.32 -14.48
CA HIS A 111 8.47 0.00 -14.09
C HIS A 111 9.30 1.28 -14.02
N MET A 112 9.83 1.60 -12.83
CA MET A 112 10.61 2.82 -12.58
C MET A 112 11.81 2.53 -11.68
N LEU A 113 12.83 3.38 -11.75
CA LEU A 113 13.91 3.38 -10.77
C LEU A 113 13.40 3.85 -9.39
N PRO A 114 13.96 3.37 -8.27
CA PRO A 114 13.52 3.77 -6.94
C PRO A 114 13.47 5.29 -6.71
N ALA A 115 14.43 6.06 -7.22
CA ALA A 115 14.42 7.53 -7.14
C ALA A 115 13.18 8.14 -7.82
N GLN A 116 12.86 7.66 -9.03
CA GLN A 116 11.69 8.11 -9.79
C GLN A 116 10.40 7.68 -9.11
N PHE A 117 10.37 6.47 -8.56
CA PHE A 117 9.23 5.97 -7.81
C PHE A 117 8.93 6.82 -6.57
N ALA A 118 9.95 7.21 -5.81
CA ALA A 118 9.80 8.07 -4.63
C ALA A 118 9.18 9.44 -4.99
N LEU A 119 9.65 10.05 -6.09
CA LEU A 119 9.07 11.29 -6.62
C LEU A 119 7.60 11.08 -7.03
N ARG A 120 7.33 10.00 -7.76
CA ARG A 120 5.96 9.66 -8.19
C ARG A 120 5.04 9.40 -6.99
N LEU A 121 5.54 8.81 -5.92
CA LEU A 121 4.79 8.57 -4.69
C LEU A 121 4.38 9.88 -4.01
N CYS A 122 5.28 10.87 -3.96
CA CYS A 122 4.97 12.23 -3.51
C CYS A 122 3.90 12.91 -4.39
N GLU A 123 4.01 12.79 -5.71
CA GLU A 123 3.03 13.33 -6.66
C GLU A 123 1.64 12.69 -6.48
N HIS A 124 1.60 11.36 -6.40
CA HIS A 124 0.38 10.59 -6.18
C HIS A 124 -0.29 11.02 -4.87
N HIS A 125 0.49 11.13 -3.78
CA HIS A 125 -0.03 11.61 -2.51
C HIS A 125 -0.62 13.02 -2.61
N THR A 126 0.08 13.93 -3.29
CA THR A 126 -0.38 15.30 -3.51
C THR A 126 -1.69 15.33 -4.28
N GLY A 127 -1.81 14.52 -5.34
CA GLY A 127 -3.04 14.37 -6.11
C GLY A 127 -4.20 13.85 -5.25
N VAL A 128 -3.97 12.79 -4.47
CA VAL A 128 -4.96 12.22 -3.56
C VAL A 128 -5.43 13.24 -2.52
N GLN A 129 -4.54 14.04 -1.93
CA GLN A 129 -4.95 15.04 -0.94
C GLN A 129 -5.72 16.20 -1.55
N ARG A 130 -5.35 16.64 -2.75
CA ARG A 130 -6.09 17.69 -3.50
C ARG A 130 -7.52 17.25 -3.81
N ALA A 131 -7.73 15.98 -4.15
CA ALA A 131 -9.05 15.45 -4.47
C ALA A 131 -10.01 15.29 -3.26
N LYS A 132 -9.53 15.42 -2.02
CA LYS A 132 -10.34 15.13 -0.81
C LYS A 132 -11.34 16.22 -0.41
N SER A 133 -11.23 17.45 -0.91
CA SER A 133 -12.20 18.52 -0.62
C SER A 133 -12.12 19.63 -1.66
N ALA A 134 -13.12 20.51 -1.73
CA ALA A 134 -13.13 21.68 -2.62
C ALA A 134 -11.91 22.61 -2.41
N ALA A 135 -11.37 22.66 -1.19
CA ALA A 135 -10.16 23.42 -0.85
C ALA A 135 -8.86 22.57 -0.89
N GLY A 136 -8.97 21.26 -1.12
CA GLY A 136 -7.91 20.27 -0.91
C GLY A 136 -7.55 20.07 0.56
N LYS A 137 -7.07 18.87 0.92
CA LYS A 137 -6.36 18.66 2.19
C LYS A 137 -4.87 18.94 1.99
N ARG A 138 -4.23 19.39 3.07
CA ARG A 138 -2.78 19.58 3.09
C ARG A 138 -2.06 18.24 3.06
N THR A 139 -0.97 18.17 2.32
CA THR A 139 0.00 17.07 2.35
C THR A 139 0.74 17.06 3.69
N TRP A 140 1.31 15.91 4.05
CA TRP A 140 2.16 15.78 5.24
C TRP A 140 3.54 16.41 5.08
N PHE A 141 3.91 16.79 3.85
CA PHE A 141 5.13 17.50 3.55
C PHE A 141 4.86 18.83 2.86
N ASP A 142 5.84 19.72 2.92
CA ASP A 142 5.94 20.93 2.10
C ASP A 142 7.00 20.72 1.01
N PRO A 143 6.69 20.96 -0.27
CA PRO A 143 7.69 20.93 -1.33
C PRO A 143 8.60 22.16 -1.21
N LEU A 144 9.91 21.96 -1.30
CA LEU A 144 10.91 23.03 -1.25
C LEU A 144 11.49 23.39 -2.63
N GLY A 145 11.04 22.72 -3.70
CA GLY A 145 11.61 22.81 -5.04
C GLY A 145 12.65 21.73 -5.30
N GLU A 146 13.00 21.53 -6.57
CA GLU A 146 14.07 20.60 -7.01
C GLU A 146 13.94 19.16 -6.46
N GLY A 147 12.70 18.67 -6.27
CA GLY A 147 12.44 17.33 -5.74
C GLY A 147 12.77 17.18 -4.25
N ARG A 148 12.87 18.29 -3.49
CA ARG A 148 13.10 18.28 -2.05
C ARG A 148 11.80 18.51 -1.28
N ILE A 149 11.68 17.87 -0.12
CA ILE A 149 10.50 17.97 0.75
C ILE A 149 10.88 18.21 2.21
N HIS A 150 10.01 18.86 2.97
CA HIS A 150 10.12 18.99 4.42
C HIS A 150 8.89 18.39 5.11
N ILE A 151 9.10 17.56 6.13
CA ILE A 151 8.00 16.93 6.88
C ILE A 151 7.43 17.88 7.91
N ARG A 152 6.12 18.04 7.89
CA ARG A 152 5.41 18.88 8.86
C ARG A 152 5.43 18.21 10.23
N ALA A 153 5.75 18.97 11.27
CA ALA A 153 5.95 18.46 12.63
C ALA A 153 4.78 17.60 13.15
N GLY A 154 3.53 17.97 12.84
CA GLY A 154 2.33 17.24 13.29
C GLY A 154 2.07 15.90 12.60
N TYR A 155 2.88 15.52 11.61
CA TYR A 155 2.73 14.24 10.90
C TYR A 155 3.82 13.23 11.27
N ARG A 156 4.80 13.60 12.11
CA ARG A 156 5.91 12.73 12.49
C ARG A 156 5.43 11.37 13.00
N VAL A 157 6.09 10.31 12.56
CA VAL A 157 5.76 8.92 12.92
C VAL A 157 6.98 8.21 13.46
N GLU A 158 6.75 7.30 14.39
CA GLU A 158 7.76 6.38 14.87
C GLU A 158 8.21 5.42 13.75
N PRO A 159 9.52 5.14 13.63
CA PRO A 159 10.01 4.09 12.76
C PRO A 159 9.38 2.73 13.12
N ARG A 160 9.01 1.96 12.09
CA ARG A 160 8.64 0.54 12.20
C ARG A 160 9.40 -0.22 11.14
N GLU A 161 9.45 -1.55 11.24
CA GLU A 161 9.95 -2.42 10.18
C GLU A 161 8.95 -2.57 9.03
N ASN A 162 9.45 -3.01 7.87
CA ASN A 162 8.61 -3.41 6.74
C ASN A 162 7.79 -4.63 7.18
N ARG A 163 6.60 -4.80 6.61
CA ARG A 163 5.69 -5.90 6.94
C ARG A 163 5.32 -6.66 5.67
N PRO A 164 6.30 -7.18 4.91
CA PRO A 164 6.01 -7.95 3.71
C PRO A 164 5.10 -9.13 4.05
N GLY A 165 4.17 -9.43 3.15
CA GLY A 165 3.19 -10.51 3.35
C GLY A 165 2.09 -10.22 4.38
N ARG A 166 2.04 -9.02 4.98
CA ARG A 166 0.92 -8.59 5.83
C ARG A 166 -0.06 -7.71 5.07
N TYR A 167 -1.35 -7.92 5.28
CA TYR A 167 -2.39 -7.04 4.80
C TYR A 167 -2.27 -5.66 5.42
N VAL A 168 -2.57 -4.65 4.62
CA VAL A 168 -2.71 -3.24 5.02
C VAL A 168 -4.06 -3.03 5.68
N HIS A 169 -5.11 -3.61 5.10
CA HIS A 169 -6.48 -3.42 5.57
C HIS A 169 -6.88 -4.51 6.56
N ALA A 170 -7.68 -4.13 7.55
CA ALA A 170 -8.26 -5.08 8.49
C ALA A 170 -9.54 -5.67 7.89
N TYR A 171 -9.59 -6.99 7.76
CA TYR A 171 -10.77 -7.73 7.26
C TYR A 171 -11.63 -8.29 8.38
N ARG A 172 -11.28 -8.00 9.64
CA ARG A 172 -11.97 -8.49 10.85
C ARG A 172 -12.05 -10.02 10.87
N GLY A 173 -11.04 -10.71 10.32
CA GLY A 173 -10.98 -12.17 10.32
C GLY A 173 -10.96 -12.75 11.72
N ALA A 174 -10.15 -12.17 12.63
CA ALA A 174 -10.10 -12.62 14.03
C ALA A 174 -11.46 -12.56 14.76
N PRO A 175 -12.24 -11.47 14.71
CA PRO A 175 -13.62 -11.46 15.23
C PRO A 175 -14.54 -12.52 14.63
N ILE A 176 -14.46 -12.78 13.32
CA ILE A 176 -15.29 -13.78 12.63
C ILE A 176 -14.89 -15.20 13.04
N ALA A 177 -13.59 -15.50 13.04
CA ALA A 177 -13.05 -16.80 13.45
C ALA A 177 -13.43 -17.13 14.90
N ARG A 178 -13.35 -16.14 15.79
CA ARG A 178 -13.78 -16.30 17.19
C ARG A 178 -15.28 -16.55 17.30
N PHE A 179 -16.10 -15.83 16.54
CA PHE A 179 -17.54 -16.05 16.52
C PHE A 179 -17.91 -17.46 16.06
N ILE A 180 -17.20 -17.99 15.05
CA ILE A 180 -17.39 -19.38 14.60
C ILE A 180 -17.03 -20.37 15.71
N GLN A 181 -15.89 -20.17 16.40
CA GLN A 181 -15.48 -21.01 17.55
C GLN A 181 -16.47 -20.95 18.71
N ASP A 182 -17.04 -19.77 19.00
CA ASP A 182 -18.01 -19.60 20.07
C ASP A 182 -19.37 -20.28 19.74
N LEU A 183 -19.63 -20.61 18.47
CA LEU A 183 -20.85 -21.28 18.00
C LEU A 183 -20.72 -22.80 17.81
N SER A 184 -19.50 -23.34 17.85
CA SER A 184 -19.20 -24.79 17.71
C SER A 184 -19.15 -25.50 19.05
#